data_AF-A0A970UN45-F1
#
_entry.id   AF-A0A970UN45-F1
#
_cell.length_a   1.000
_cell.length_b   1.000
_cell.length_c   1.000
_cell.angle_alpha   90.00
_cell.angle_beta   90.00
_cell.angle_gamma   90.00
#
_symmetry.space_group_name_H-M   'P 1'
#
loop_
_entity.id
_entity.type
_entity.pdbx_description
1 polymer ?
#
loop_
_entity_poly.entity_id
_entity_poly.type
_entity_poly.pdbx_seq_one_letter_code
_entity_poly.pdbx_strand_id
1 'polypeptide(L)'
;MTMFDSKDTRFKTPFGAASTDEKITINFFAEKRREPKGVFMVIRGALSARIELEKVREDGEYIHYSTEFSVPSAGIAYFRFEISTDYGFLFVGRDREGKAIIGDWLPEWQLTVYEKGYSTPEWIKGGLIYHIFADRFARVEDNRKPRFGYLKGWNEDVEVHKEDGSYDADDFFGGNIKGILSRLDYLESLGVTAIYLSPIFESSSNHRYDTGDYFKVDGLFGTEEEFKRLIDECRSRGIGIILDGVFNHTGWDSIYFNKFGRYPSLGAYQSPSSPYHDWFSFYHFPDGYACWWGVKNVPSVKRDSKGFQDFIAGRGGVIDKWASLGVSGWRLDVVDELSSDFVKRIRCAVKRHGEESLVIGEVWEDASTKVSYGERREYLLGKELDGVMNYPFRTAILAFVKGGPAEDFCAKVNEIIENYPKQSLDCCMTLIGTHDTVRAVTELAGVPLPHTKKERRDFRLAPEQYAKAKKRLMTAAAIQYFLPGVPSLYYGDETALEGCEDPMNRRPY
;
A
#
# COMPACT_ATOMS: atom_id res chain seq x y z
N MET A 1 -17.25 34.89 0.30
CA MET A 1 -16.65 33.95 -0.67
C MET A 1 -15.23 33.66 -0.21
N THR A 2 -14.68 32.46 -0.42
CA THR A 2 -13.24 32.23 -0.14
C THR A 2 -12.39 32.82 -1.27
N MET A 3 -11.14 33.22 -0.98
CA MET A 3 -10.23 33.75 -2.01
C MET A 3 -9.75 32.65 -2.96
N PHE A 4 -9.51 31.46 -2.40
CA PHE A 4 -9.11 30.26 -3.14
C PHE A 4 -9.43 29.01 -2.32
N ASP A 5 -9.79 27.93 -3.01
CA ASP A 5 -10.00 26.60 -2.47
C ASP A 5 -9.65 25.57 -3.56
N SER A 6 -8.52 24.87 -3.41
CA SER A 6 -8.05 23.91 -4.42
C SER A 6 -9.00 22.73 -4.64
N LYS A 7 -9.94 22.51 -3.71
CA LYS A 7 -10.87 21.39 -3.73
C LYS A 7 -12.08 21.64 -4.61
N ASP A 8 -12.23 22.87 -5.08
CA ASP A 8 -13.38 23.31 -5.86
C ASP A 8 -12.93 23.68 -7.26
N THR A 9 -13.53 23.04 -8.26
CA THR A 9 -13.18 23.19 -9.67
C THR A 9 -13.39 24.61 -10.20
N ARG A 10 -14.17 25.44 -9.49
CA ARG A 10 -14.28 26.87 -9.77
C ARG A 10 -12.95 27.61 -9.57
N PHE A 11 -12.09 27.13 -8.69
CA PHE A 11 -10.79 27.74 -8.38
C PHE A 11 -9.61 27.03 -9.05
N LYS A 12 -9.66 25.71 -9.23
CA LYS A 12 -8.60 24.95 -9.90
C LYS A 12 -9.15 23.87 -10.81
N THR A 13 -8.77 23.88 -12.09
CA THR A 13 -9.12 22.84 -13.07
C THR A 13 -7.86 22.34 -13.79
N PRO A 14 -7.59 21.02 -13.88
CA PRO A 14 -8.36 19.93 -13.26
C PRO A 14 -8.26 19.94 -11.73
N PHE A 15 -9.24 19.33 -11.06
CA PHE A 15 -9.16 19.07 -9.62
C PHE A 15 -8.09 18.02 -9.32
N GLY A 16 -7.35 18.20 -8.21
CA GLY A 16 -6.27 17.30 -7.80
C GLY A 16 -5.02 17.36 -8.69
N ALA A 17 -4.38 16.22 -8.93
CA ALA A 17 -3.19 16.11 -9.78
C ALA A 17 -3.48 16.42 -11.27
N ALA A 18 -2.44 16.76 -12.03
CA ALA A 18 -2.52 17.04 -13.47
C ALA A 18 -1.49 16.22 -14.26
N SER A 19 -1.73 15.97 -15.54
CA SER A 19 -0.77 15.37 -16.45
C SER A 19 0.29 16.39 -16.89
N THR A 20 1.48 15.93 -17.27
CA THR A 20 2.46 16.79 -17.97
C THR A 20 1.83 17.44 -19.21
N ASP A 21 2.15 18.71 -19.43
CA ASP A 21 1.61 19.58 -20.47
C ASP A 21 0.08 19.73 -20.46
N GLU A 22 -0.62 19.25 -19.42
CA GLU A 22 -2.04 19.52 -19.25
C GLU A 22 -2.26 20.98 -18.86
N LYS A 23 -3.29 21.58 -19.45
CA LYS A 23 -3.67 22.95 -19.15
C LYS A 23 -4.32 23.03 -17.76
N ILE A 24 -3.67 23.75 -16.85
CA ILE A 24 -4.16 24.02 -15.50
C ILE A 24 -4.68 25.45 -15.45
N THR A 25 -5.95 25.61 -15.08
CA THR A 25 -6.58 26.90 -14.85
C THR A 25 -6.65 27.17 -13.35
N ILE A 26 -6.24 28.37 -12.93
CA ILE A 26 -6.33 28.85 -11.56
C ILE A 26 -7.17 30.13 -11.54
N ASN A 27 -8.19 30.15 -10.69
CA ASN A 27 -9.01 31.32 -10.42
C ASN A 27 -8.83 31.73 -8.96
N PHE A 28 -8.54 33.01 -8.73
CA PHE A 28 -8.34 33.60 -7.41
C PHE A 28 -9.24 34.82 -7.24
N PHE A 29 -9.89 34.96 -6.09
CA PHE A 29 -10.82 36.05 -5.82
C PHE A 29 -10.28 36.93 -4.70
N ALA A 30 -9.58 38.02 -5.07
CA ALA A 30 -9.00 38.94 -4.10
C ALA A 30 -10.08 39.88 -3.54
N GLU A 31 -10.06 40.15 -2.23
CA GLU A 31 -10.98 41.09 -1.60
C GLU A 31 -10.65 42.55 -1.98
N LYS A 32 -11.63 43.33 -2.44
CA LYS A 32 -11.46 44.74 -2.85
C LYS A 32 -10.92 45.62 -1.73
N ARG A 33 -11.35 45.38 -0.48
CA ARG A 33 -10.88 46.12 0.72
C ARG A 33 -9.37 46.02 0.97
N ARG A 34 -8.68 45.10 0.29
CA ARG A 34 -7.22 44.93 0.37
C ARG A 34 -6.47 45.75 -0.69
N GLU A 35 -7.22 46.45 -1.55
CA GLU A 35 -6.68 47.32 -2.62
C GLU A 35 -5.63 46.62 -3.50
N PRO A 36 -5.96 45.44 -4.07
CA PRO A 36 -4.99 44.67 -4.85
C PRO A 36 -4.60 45.42 -6.13
N LYS A 37 -3.29 45.62 -6.34
CA LYS A 37 -2.72 46.12 -7.61
C LYS A 37 -2.42 44.98 -8.59
N GLY A 38 -2.16 43.79 -8.07
CA GLY A 38 -1.89 42.58 -8.84
C GLY A 38 -1.90 41.35 -7.95
N VAL A 39 -2.12 40.18 -8.55
CA VAL A 39 -2.06 38.89 -7.86
C VAL A 39 -1.07 38.00 -8.60
N PHE A 40 -0.17 37.38 -7.84
CA PHE A 40 0.85 36.51 -8.39
C PHE A 40 0.73 35.12 -7.75
N MET A 41 0.83 34.08 -8.57
CA MET A 41 1.05 32.72 -8.09
C MET A 41 2.53 32.41 -8.15
N VAL A 42 3.11 32.02 -7.02
CA VAL A 42 4.50 31.55 -6.95
C VAL A 42 4.46 30.03 -6.86
N ILE A 43 5.05 29.36 -7.83
CA ILE A 43 5.16 27.90 -7.92
C ILE A 43 6.63 27.48 -7.90
N ARG A 44 6.95 26.39 -7.18
CA ARG A 44 8.30 25.87 -6.97
C ARG A 44 8.30 24.34 -7.03
N GLY A 45 9.42 23.73 -7.39
CA GLY A 45 9.55 22.27 -7.55
C GLY A 45 9.59 21.87 -9.02
N ALA A 46 8.68 20.99 -9.45
CA ALA A 46 8.57 20.52 -10.84
C ALA A 46 8.43 21.65 -11.88
N LEU A 47 7.86 22.80 -11.46
CA LEU A 47 7.94 24.07 -12.16
C LEU A 47 8.39 25.13 -11.16
N SER A 48 9.29 26.02 -11.57
CA SER A 48 9.70 27.18 -10.77
C SER A 48 9.39 28.45 -11.54
N ALA A 49 8.35 29.18 -11.12
CA ALA A 49 7.88 30.38 -11.79
C ALA A 49 7.13 31.31 -10.82
N ARG A 50 7.06 32.59 -11.19
CA ARG A 50 6.15 33.57 -10.59
C ARG A 50 5.24 34.08 -11.68
N ILE A 51 3.98 33.66 -11.65
CA ILE A 51 2.99 33.88 -12.70
C ILE A 51 2.06 34.99 -12.23
N GLU A 52 1.96 36.07 -12.99
CA GLU A 52 0.96 37.11 -12.76
C GLU A 52 -0.41 36.63 -13.26
N LEU A 53 -1.44 36.80 -12.44
CA LEU A 53 -2.80 36.47 -12.83
C LEU A 53 -3.46 37.69 -13.49
N GLU A 54 -4.21 37.43 -14.55
CA GLU A 54 -4.95 38.45 -15.28
C GLU A 54 -6.25 38.78 -14.56
N LYS A 55 -6.55 40.08 -14.43
CA LYS A 55 -7.85 40.54 -13.90
C LYS A 55 -8.94 40.24 -14.93
N VAL A 56 -9.87 39.36 -14.59
CA VAL A 56 -10.98 38.95 -15.46
C VAL A 56 -12.16 39.91 -15.31
N ARG A 57 -12.64 40.10 -14.07
CA ARG A 57 -13.80 40.95 -13.76
C ARG A 57 -13.85 41.32 -12.29
N GLU A 58 -14.78 42.21 -11.95
CA GLU A 58 -15.10 42.53 -10.56
C GLU A 58 -16.45 41.95 -10.18
N ASP A 59 -16.48 41.19 -9.08
CA ASP A 59 -17.64 40.45 -8.60
C ASP A 59 -17.98 40.91 -7.17
N GLY A 60 -18.81 41.95 -7.05
CA GLY A 60 -19.19 42.52 -5.75
C GLY A 60 -17.98 43.03 -4.96
N GLU A 61 -17.75 42.44 -3.78
CA GLU A 61 -16.62 42.72 -2.88
C GLU A 61 -15.29 42.09 -3.31
N TYR A 62 -15.27 41.32 -4.41
CA TYR A 62 -14.10 40.61 -4.90
C TYR A 62 -13.68 41.06 -6.30
N ILE A 63 -12.41 40.86 -6.63
CA ILE A 63 -11.87 40.96 -7.97
C ILE A 63 -11.42 39.56 -8.37
N HIS A 64 -11.95 39.06 -9.50
CA HIS A 64 -11.60 37.75 -10.05
C HIS A 64 -10.35 37.88 -10.90
N TYR A 65 -9.32 37.13 -10.51
CA TYR A 65 -8.07 36.95 -11.22
C TYR A 65 -7.96 35.53 -11.75
N SER A 66 -7.37 35.34 -12.93
CA SER A 66 -7.21 34.02 -13.54
C SER A 66 -5.87 33.87 -14.24
N THR A 67 -5.38 32.64 -14.34
CA THR A 67 -4.24 32.28 -15.17
C THR A 67 -4.38 30.86 -15.68
N GLU A 68 -3.80 30.59 -16.84
CA GLU A 68 -3.64 29.26 -17.41
C GLU A 68 -2.15 28.96 -17.57
N PHE A 69 -1.72 27.79 -17.14
CA PHE A 69 -0.33 27.34 -17.30
C PHE A 69 -0.29 25.82 -17.48
N SER A 70 0.88 25.29 -17.79
CA SER A 70 1.13 23.85 -17.81
C SER A 70 2.50 23.56 -17.19
N VAL A 71 2.71 22.31 -16.78
CA VAL A 71 3.97 21.86 -16.19
C VAL A 71 4.59 20.80 -17.12
N PRO A 72 5.80 21.03 -17.66
CA PRO A 72 6.36 20.18 -18.71
C PRO A 72 6.99 18.87 -18.20
N SER A 73 7.26 18.77 -16.90
CA SER A 73 7.92 17.60 -16.30
C SER A 73 7.12 17.03 -15.14
N ALA A 74 7.05 15.70 -15.08
CA ALA A 74 6.43 15.02 -13.96
C ALA A 74 7.21 15.29 -12.66
N GLY A 75 6.49 15.40 -11.54
CA GLY A 75 7.06 15.75 -10.25
C GLY A 75 6.05 16.38 -9.32
N ILE A 76 6.54 16.87 -8.18
CA ILE A 76 5.75 17.62 -7.22
C ILE A 76 6.12 19.10 -7.31
N ALA A 77 5.12 19.95 -7.38
CA ALA A 77 5.26 21.38 -7.22
C ALA A 77 4.46 21.86 -5.99
N TYR A 78 4.91 22.96 -5.40
CA TYR A 78 4.19 23.66 -4.36
C TYR A 78 3.91 25.08 -4.82
N PHE A 79 2.71 25.59 -4.55
CA PHE A 79 2.35 26.94 -4.94
C PHE A 79 1.63 27.71 -3.83
N ARG A 80 1.74 29.03 -3.91
CA ARG A 80 1.06 30.00 -3.05
C ARG A 80 0.69 31.25 -3.84
N PHE A 81 -0.06 32.17 -3.24
CA PHE A 81 -0.37 33.45 -3.85
C PHE A 81 0.27 34.63 -3.10
N GLU A 82 0.53 35.69 -3.84
CA GLU A 82 1.03 36.98 -3.36
C GLU A 82 0.15 38.09 -3.93
N ILE A 83 -0.48 38.88 -3.07
CA ILE A 83 -1.28 40.03 -3.47
C ILE A 83 -0.41 41.28 -3.32
N SER A 84 -0.15 41.98 -4.42
CA SER A 84 0.55 43.28 -4.39
C SER A 84 -0.42 44.38 -3.98
N THR A 85 0.01 45.23 -3.06
CA THR A 85 -0.71 46.39 -2.54
C THR A 85 0.22 47.60 -2.46
N ASP A 86 -0.33 48.79 -2.20
CA ASP A 86 0.48 50.00 -1.97
C ASP A 86 1.39 49.90 -0.73
N TYR A 87 1.11 48.94 0.17
CA TYR A 87 1.86 48.71 1.41
C TYR A 87 2.82 47.51 1.35
N GLY A 88 2.99 46.90 0.16
CA GLY A 88 3.81 45.70 -0.05
C GLY A 88 2.99 44.47 -0.44
N PHE A 89 3.52 43.29 -0.15
CA PHE A 89 2.88 42.01 -0.49
C PHE A 89 2.13 41.40 0.70
N LEU A 90 0.90 40.93 0.44
CA LEU A 90 0.20 40.00 1.32
C LEU A 90 0.44 38.58 0.83
N PHE A 91 1.00 37.73 1.68
CA PHE A 91 1.22 36.32 1.38
C PHE A 91 -0.03 35.51 1.71
N VAL A 92 -0.39 34.60 0.80
CA VAL A 92 -1.57 33.75 0.92
C VAL A 92 -1.16 32.30 0.79
N GLY A 93 -1.39 31.53 1.86
CA GLY A 93 -1.24 30.08 1.89
C GLY A 93 -2.55 29.41 2.28
N ARG A 94 -2.49 28.13 2.60
CA ARG A 94 -3.67 27.33 2.97
C ARG A 94 -3.80 27.12 4.46
N ASP A 95 -5.04 27.04 4.92
CA ASP A 95 -5.37 26.50 6.23
C ASP A 95 -5.42 24.95 6.20
N ARG A 96 -5.87 24.35 7.31
CA ARG A 96 -6.02 22.89 7.43
C ARG A 96 -7.10 22.32 6.50
N GLU A 97 -8.09 23.13 6.12
CA GLU A 97 -9.16 22.73 5.21
C GLU A 97 -8.78 22.96 3.75
N GLY A 98 -7.61 23.55 3.45
CA GLY A 98 -7.16 23.85 2.08
C GLY A 98 -7.64 25.21 1.56
N LYS A 99 -8.30 26.02 2.39
CA LYS A 99 -8.81 27.34 2.03
C LYS A 99 -7.73 28.41 2.20
N ALA A 100 -7.78 29.42 1.34
CA ALA A 100 -6.84 30.53 1.39
C ALA A 100 -6.98 31.37 2.66
N ILE A 101 -5.86 31.58 3.33
CA ILE A 101 -5.69 32.49 4.45
C ILE A 101 -4.47 33.39 4.21
N ILE A 102 -4.52 34.62 4.73
CA ILE A 102 -3.41 35.59 4.60
C ILE A 102 -2.51 35.47 5.83
N GLY A 103 -1.20 35.40 5.61
CA GLY A 103 -0.20 35.31 6.67
C GLY A 103 1.17 34.93 6.14
N ASP A 104 2.18 35.17 6.96
CA ASP A 104 3.56 34.76 6.65
C ASP A 104 3.78 33.29 6.96
N TRP A 105 4.65 32.64 6.18
CA TRP A 105 5.11 31.24 6.41
C TRP A 105 3.98 30.20 6.48
N LEU A 106 2.88 30.46 5.78
CA LEU A 106 1.75 29.55 5.70
C LEU A 106 2.07 28.31 4.84
N PRO A 107 1.43 27.16 5.11
CA PRO A 107 1.52 26.00 4.24
C PRO A 107 1.12 26.34 2.80
N GLU A 108 1.83 25.77 1.84
CA GLU A 108 1.56 25.91 0.40
C GLU A 108 0.65 24.78 -0.09
N TRP A 109 -0.03 24.99 -1.22
CA TRP A 109 -0.78 23.93 -1.89
C TRP A 109 0.17 23.03 -2.67
N GLN A 110 -0.10 21.73 -2.68
CA GLN A 110 0.63 20.76 -3.49
C GLN A 110 -0.02 20.64 -4.88
N LEU A 111 0.82 20.48 -5.90
CA LEU A 111 0.43 20.07 -7.24
C LEU A 111 1.27 18.86 -7.63
N THR A 112 0.63 17.69 -7.69
CA THR A 112 1.22 16.49 -8.26
C THR A 112 1.06 16.52 -9.78
N VAL A 113 2.16 16.36 -10.51
CA VAL A 113 2.18 16.30 -11.97
C VAL A 113 2.68 14.93 -12.41
N TYR A 114 1.85 14.13 -13.05
CA TYR A 114 2.18 12.78 -13.50
C TYR A 114 2.48 12.74 -15.01
N GLU A 115 3.19 11.70 -15.46
CA GLU A 115 3.55 11.55 -16.87
C GLU A 115 2.33 11.43 -17.79
N LYS A 116 2.30 12.21 -18.88
CA LYS A 116 1.26 12.11 -19.90
C LYS A 116 1.16 10.72 -20.50
N GLY A 117 -0.06 10.21 -20.61
CA GLY A 117 -0.34 8.87 -21.10
C GLY A 117 -0.20 7.77 -20.03
N TYR A 118 0.18 8.10 -18.79
CA TYR A 118 0.10 7.19 -17.67
C TYR A 118 -1.35 6.72 -17.45
N SER A 119 -1.54 5.41 -17.46
CA SER A 119 -2.80 4.74 -17.14
C SER A 119 -2.57 3.63 -16.12
N THR A 120 -3.66 3.19 -15.50
CA THR A 120 -3.70 2.12 -14.51
C THR A 120 -4.77 1.12 -14.92
N PRO A 121 -4.67 -0.16 -14.48
CA PRO A 121 -5.61 -1.21 -14.88
C PRO A 121 -7.07 -0.84 -14.61
N GLU A 122 -7.94 -1.04 -15.60
CA GLU A 122 -9.37 -0.74 -15.46
C GLU A 122 -10.13 -1.84 -14.72
N TRP A 123 -9.74 -3.10 -14.90
CA TRP A 123 -10.49 -4.25 -14.35
C TRP A 123 -10.63 -4.23 -12.82
N ILE A 124 -9.71 -3.57 -12.10
CA ILE A 124 -9.73 -3.51 -10.63
C ILE A 124 -10.62 -2.37 -10.10
N LYS A 125 -10.85 -1.32 -10.91
CA LYS A 125 -11.53 -0.09 -10.48
C LYS A 125 -13.01 -0.37 -10.22
N GLY A 126 -13.51 0.09 -9.08
CA GLY A 126 -14.89 -0.18 -8.64
C GLY A 126 -15.15 -1.62 -8.20
N GLY A 127 -14.09 -2.44 -8.08
CA GLY A 127 -14.16 -3.82 -7.62
C GLY A 127 -14.06 -3.97 -6.09
N LEU A 128 -13.80 -5.20 -5.65
CA LEU A 128 -13.56 -5.56 -4.25
C LEU A 128 -12.35 -6.51 -4.16
N ILE A 129 -11.33 -6.09 -3.42
CA ILE A 129 -10.18 -6.92 -3.07
C ILE A 129 -10.49 -7.70 -1.80
N TYR A 130 -10.25 -9.00 -1.83
CA TYR A 130 -10.33 -9.88 -0.67
C TYR A 130 -8.93 -10.37 -0.30
N HIS A 131 -8.40 -9.92 0.84
CA HIS A 131 -7.06 -10.25 1.33
C HIS A 131 -7.10 -11.53 2.17
N ILE A 132 -6.46 -12.57 1.64
CA ILE A 132 -6.36 -13.92 2.22
C ILE A 132 -4.96 -14.13 2.81
N PHE A 133 -4.92 -14.49 4.09
CA PHE A 133 -3.73 -15.11 4.69
C PHE A 133 -3.80 -16.63 4.46
N ALA A 134 -2.94 -17.12 3.56
CA ALA A 134 -3.04 -18.45 2.97
C ALA A 134 -3.21 -19.60 3.97
N ASP A 135 -2.40 -19.62 5.04
CA ASP A 135 -2.39 -20.69 6.04
C ASP A 135 -3.65 -20.72 6.92
N ARG A 136 -4.45 -19.65 6.94
CA ARG A 136 -5.47 -19.40 7.97
C ARG A 136 -6.88 -19.20 7.41
N PHE A 137 -7.07 -19.15 6.10
CA PHE A 137 -8.37 -18.86 5.52
C PHE A 137 -9.29 -20.07 5.35
N ALA A 138 -8.81 -21.14 4.72
CA ALA A 138 -9.61 -22.35 4.52
C ALA A 138 -8.70 -23.56 4.27
N ARG A 139 -9.06 -24.69 4.87
CA ARG A 139 -8.34 -25.95 4.76
C ARG A 139 -9.25 -27.05 4.23
N VAL A 140 -8.77 -27.76 3.21
CA VAL A 140 -9.26 -29.10 2.90
C VAL A 140 -8.20 -30.08 3.39
N GLU A 141 -8.60 -30.98 4.28
CA GLU A 141 -7.69 -31.97 4.86
C GLU A 141 -7.03 -32.84 3.79
N ASP A 142 -5.71 -32.97 3.88
CA ASP A 142 -4.91 -33.91 3.10
C ASP A 142 -3.67 -34.34 3.88
N ASN A 143 -2.79 -35.13 3.26
CA ASN A 143 -1.62 -35.71 3.91
C ASN A 143 -0.38 -34.79 3.89
N ARG A 144 -0.50 -33.55 3.42
CA ARG A 144 0.62 -32.61 3.38
C ARG A 144 0.99 -32.20 4.80
N LYS A 145 2.30 -32.05 5.01
CA LYS A 145 2.86 -31.60 6.27
C LYS A 145 3.74 -30.40 6.00
N PRO A 146 3.83 -29.47 6.96
CA PRO A 146 4.75 -28.37 6.82
C PRO A 146 6.18 -28.93 6.74
N ARG A 147 7.03 -28.28 5.96
CA ARG A 147 8.44 -28.67 5.86
C ARG A 147 9.19 -28.44 7.17
N PHE A 148 8.74 -27.43 7.93
CA PHE A 148 9.30 -26.99 9.21
C PHE A 148 8.17 -26.74 10.21
N GLY A 149 8.49 -26.74 11.50
CA GLY A 149 7.46 -26.54 12.52
C GLY A 149 6.45 -27.68 12.60
N TYR A 150 5.21 -27.35 12.94
CA TYR A 150 4.18 -28.33 13.22
C TYR A 150 2.79 -27.84 12.77
N LEU A 151 1.90 -28.81 12.51
CA LEU A 151 0.54 -28.56 12.07
C LEU A 151 -0.41 -28.59 13.28
N LYS A 152 -1.12 -27.49 13.51
CA LYS A 152 -2.16 -27.35 14.53
C LYS A 152 -3.52 -27.72 13.97
N GLY A 153 -4.43 -28.06 14.88
CA GLY A 153 -5.85 -28.15 14.60
C GLY A 153 -6.45 -26.77 14.32
N TRP A 154 -7.47 -26.72 13.46
CA TRP A 154 -8.09 -25.46 12.99
C TRP A 154 -8.63 -24.57 14.13
N ASN A 155 -9.05 -25.18 15.24
CA ASN A 155 -9.66 -24.47 16.38
C ASN A 155 -8.66 -24.18 17.52
N GLU A 156 -7.37 -24.43 17.32
CA GLU A 156 -6.35 -24.10 18.31
C GLU A 156 -5.96 -22.61 18.26
N ASP A 157 -5.46 -22.07 19.38
CA ASP A 157 -4.94 -20.71 19.40
C ASP A 157 -3.58 -20.61 18.66
N VAL A 158 -3.31 -19.43 18.11
CA VAL A 158 -2.00 -19.12 17.51
C VAL A 158 -0.89 -19.13 18.57
N GLU A 159 0.31 -19.55 18.17
CA GLU A 159 1.48 -19.45 19.03
C GLU A 159 1.98 -18.00 19.11
N VAL A 160 2.39 -17.54 20.31
CA VAL A 160 2.90 -16.16 20.51
C VAL A 160 4.33 -16.12 21.02
N HIS A 161 4.83 -17.22 21.56
CA HIS A 161 6.21 -17.51 21.94
C HIS A 161 6.33 -19.01 22.26
N LYS A 162 7.54 -19.54 22.10
CA LYS A 162 7.97 -20.84 22.60
C LYS A 162 8.31 -20.75 24.10
N GLU A 163 8.53 -21.90 24.74
CA GLU A 163 8.87 -21.97 26.17
C GLU A 163 10.14 -21.18 26.55
N ASP A 164 11.10 -21.07 25.62
CA ASP A 164 12.33 -20.31 25.79
C ASP A 164 12.17 -18.80 25.51
N GLY A 165 10.96 -18.36 25.17
CA GLY A 165 10.63 -16.97 24.84
C GLY A 165 10.87 -16.57 23.38
N SER A 166 11.37 -17.47 22.53
CA SER A 166 11.53 -17.22 21.09
C SER A 166 10.18 -17.22 20.36
N TYR A 167 10.13 -16.66 19.15
CA TYR A 167 8.96 -16.75 18.27
C TYR A 167 9.43 -16.99 16.84
N ASP A 168 9.19 -18.20 16.34
CA ASP A 168 9.69 -18.66 15.04
C ASP A 168 8.61 -18.68 13.95
N ALA A 169 7.36 -18.38 14.30
CA ALA A 169 6.19 -18.45 13.42
C ALA A 169 6.06 -19.80 12.69
N ASP A 170 6.35 -20.90 13.38
CA ASP A 170 6.38 -22.26 12.84
C ASP A 170 5.13 -23.08 13.23
N ASP A 171 4.07 -22.39 13.70
CA ASP A 171 2.72 -22.94 13.88
C ASP A 171 1.88 -22.81 12.60
N PHE A 172 1.68 -23.92 11.91
CA PHE A 172 0.88 -23.99 10.68
C PHE A 172 -0.53 -24.49 10.98
N PHE A 173 -1.53 -23.92 10.31
CA PHE A 173 -2.92 -24.39 10.39
C PHE A 173 -3.37 -25.13 9.13
N GLY A 174 -2.57 -25.08 8.06
CA GLY A 174 -2.75 -25.91 6.87
C GLY A 174 -3.80 -25.39 5.89
N GLY A 175 -4.11 -24.10 5.93
CA GLY A 175 -4.88 -23.45 4.88
C GLY A 175 -4.19 -23.63 3.52
N ASN A 176 -4.96 -23.99 2.49
CA ASN A 176 -4.42 -24.48 1.22
C ASN A 176 -5.26 -24.07 0.01
N ILE A 177 -4.70 -24.26 -1.19
CA ILE A 177 -5.34 -23.87 -2.46
C ILE A 177 -6.71 -24.55 -2.63
N LYS A 178 -6.84 -25.82 -2.23
CA LYS A 178 -8.13 -26.53 -2.26
C LYS A 178 -9.17 -25.89 -1.35
N GLY A 179 -8.76 -25.38 -0.20
CA GLY A 179 -9.60 -24.60 0.70
C GLY A 179 -10.07 -23.29 0.09
N ILE A 180 -9.20 -22.57 -0.64
CA ILE A 180 -9.61 -21.36 -1.36
C ILE A 180 -10.60 -21.72 -2.48
N LEU A 181 -10.30 -22.76 -3.27
CA LEU A 181 -11.18 -23.26 -4.33
C LEU A 181 -12.59 -23.59 -3.81
N SER A 182 -12.71 -24.20 -2.63
CA SER A 182 -14.01 -24.54 -2.03
C SER A 182 -14.79 -23.33 -1.49
N ARG A 183 -14.17 -22.15 -1.44
CA ARG A 183 -14.77 -20.89 -1.00
C ARG A 183 -15.00 -19.90 -2.14
N LEU A 184 -14.69 -20.24 -3.40
CA LEU A 184 -14.88 -19.31 -4.52
C LEU A 184 -16.33 -18.87 -4.71
N ASP A 185 -17.31 -19.77 -4.51
CA ASP A 185 -18.73 -19.40 -4.57
C ASP A 185 -19.10 -18.36 -3.49
N TYR A 186 -18.49 -18.46 -2.30
CA TYR A 186 -18.67 -17.47 -1.24
C TYR A 186 -18.06 -16.12 -1.62
N LEU A 187 -16.82 -16.13 -2.12
CA LEU A 187 -16.13 -14.90 -2.54
C LEU A 187 -16.88 -14.21 -3.71
N GLU A 188 -17.38 -14.97 -4.66
CA GLU A 188 -18.22 -14.44 -5.74
C GLU A 188 -19.53 -13.85 -5.20
N SER A 189 -20.18 -14.49 -4.22
CA SER A 189 -21.40 -13.96 -3.60
C SER A 189 -21.21 -12.63 -2.87
N LEU A 190 -19.97 -12.34 -2.42
CA LEU A 190 -19.60 -11.04 -1.85
C LEU A 190 -19.32 -9.97 -2.92
N GLY A 191 -19.23 -10.36 -4.20
CA GLY A 191 -18.83 -9.46 -5.29
C GLY A 191 -17.32 -9.23 -5.38
N VAL A 192 -16.49 -10.15 -4.86
CA VAL A 192 -15.03 -10.06 -4.96
C VAL A 192 -14.62 -10.07 -6.43
N THR A 193 -13.76 -9.12 -6.81
CA THR A 193 -13.17 -9.02 -8.17
C THR A 193 -11.67 -9.29 -8.17
N ALA A 194 -11.03 -9.27 -6.99
CA ALA A 194 -9.62 -9.62 -6.84
C ALA A 194 -9.36 -10.34 -5.52
N ILE A 195 -8.55 -11.38 -5.55
CA ILE A 195 -8.00 -12.01 -4.36
C ILE A 195 -6.56 -11.55 -4.22
N TYR A 196 -6.24 -10.92 -3.11
CA TYR A 196 -4.86 -10.64 -2.71
C TYR A 196 -4.41 -11.75 -1.75
N LEU A 197 -3.39 -12.51 -2.16
CA LEU A 197 -2.77 -13.53 -1.33
C LEU A 197 -1.54 -12.95 -0.64
N SER A 198 -1.50 -13.03 0.70
CA SER A 198 -0.22 -12.98 1.43
C SER A 198 0.76 -14.02 0.87
N PRO A 199 2.08 -13.93 1.15
CA PRO A 199 3.10 -14.72 0.46
C PRO A 199 2.76 -16.23 0.42
N ILE A 200 2.94 -16.83 -0.76
CA ILE A 200 2.58 -18.24 -1.02
C ILE A 200 3.78 -19.11 -1.41
N PHE A 201 4.96 -18.49 -1.56
CA PHE A 201 6.16 -19.19 -1.97
C PHE A 201 6.75 -20.02 -0.84
N GLU A 202 7.54 -21.03 -1.20
CA GLU A 202 8.16 -21.95 -0.25
C GLU A 202 8.88 -21.19 0.86
N SER A 203 8.62 -21.54 2.12
CA SER A 203 9.16 -20.82 3.28
C SER A 203 9.30 -21.70 4.52
N SER A 204 9.99 -21.21 5.55
CA SER A 204 10.10 -21.90 6.83
C SER A 204 9.05 -21.50 7.87
N SER A 205 8.41 -20.35 7.69
CA SER A 205 7.34 -19.84 8.56
C SER A 205 5.93 -19.96 7.98
N ASN A 206 4.93 -19.77 8.83
CA ASN A 206 3.50 -19.71 8.49
C ASN A 206 3.13 -18.49 7.62
N HIS A 207 3.90 -17.39 7.71
CA HIS A 207 3.63 -16.12 7.03
C HIS A 207 4.36 -16.00 5.69
N ARG A 208 5.40 -16.81 5.48
CA ARG A 208 6.13 -16.98 4.20
C ARG A 208 6.85 -15.74 3.66
N TYR A 209 7.11 -14.75 4.52
CA TYR A 209 7.96 -13.59 4.19
C TYR A 209 9.46 -13.95 4.20
N ASP A 210 9.85 -15.03 4.86
CA ASP A 210 11.18 -15.61 4.84
C ASP A 210 11.41 -16.52 3.62
N THR A 211 11.17 -15.99 2.41
CA THR A 211 11.09 -16.78 1.17
C THR A 211 12.30 -17.70 0.96
N GLY A 212 12.03 -19.00 0.87
CA GLY A 212 12.96 -20.08 0.60
C GLY A 212 13.25 -20.26 -0.89
N ASP A 213 12.21 -20.22 -1.73
CA ASP A 213 12.31 -20.29 -3.19
C ASP A 213 11.16 -19.55 -3.89
N TYR A 214 11.45 -18.40 -4.53
CA TYR A 214 10.48 -17.60 -5.29
C TYR A 214 9.88 -18.32 -6.50
N PHE A 215 10.54 -19.37 -7.01
CA PHE A 215 10.06 -20.14 -8.15
C PHE A 215 9.15 -21.29 -7.74
N LYS A 216 8.82 -21.45 -6.46
CA LYS A 216 8.05 -22.62 -6.01
C LYS A 216 6.96 -22.23 -5.03
N VAL A 217 5.75 -22.71 -5.27
CA VAL A 217 4.65 -22.63 -4.28
C VAL A 217 5.03 -23.47 -3.06
N ASP A 218 4.73 -22.97 -1.86
CA ASP A 218 4.93 -23.72 -0.64
C ASP A 218 4.17 -25.05 -0.64
N GLY A 219 4.88 -26.14 -0.36
CA GLY A 219 4.34 -27.49 -0.49
C GLY A 219 3.16 -27.81 0.43
N LEU A 220 3.01 -27.09 1.56
CA LEU A 220 1.82 -27.20 2.41
C LEU A 220 0.62 -26.50 1.78
N PHE A 221 0.85 -25.36 1.13
CA PHE A 221 -0.20 -24.58 0.47
C PHE A 221 -0.73 -25.28 -0.80
N GLY A 222 0.15 -25.93 -1.55
CA GLY A 222 -0.22 -26.82 -2.65
C GLY A 222 0.85 -26.94 -3.73
N THR A 223 0.40 -27.24 -4.96
CA THR A 223 1.23 -27.45 -6.15
C THR A 223 1.04 -26.34 -7.18
N GLU A 224 1.95 -26.23 -8.14
CA GLU A 224 1.81 -25.26 -9.23
C GLU A 224 0.61 -25.57 -10.12
N GLU A 225 0.26 -26.84 -10.32
CA GLU A 225 -0.92 -27.26 -11.06
C GLU A 225 -2.21 -26.85 -10.34
N GLU A 226 -2.27 -27.02 -9.01
CA GLU A 226 -3.39 -26.54 -8.21
C GLU A 226 -3.48 -25.01 -8.23
N PHE A 227 -2.34 -24.31 -8.19
CA PHE A 227 -2.32 -22.85 -8.24
C PHE A 227 -2.78 -22.33 -9.61
N LYS A 228 -2.34 -22.96 -10.71
CA LYS A 228 -2.86 -22.69 -12.05
C LYS A 228 -4.37 -22.90 -12.11
N ARG A 229 -4.87 -23.99 -11.52
CA ARG A 229 -6.31 -24.24 -11.44
C ARG A 229 -7.04 -23.14 -10.67
N LEU A 230 -6.51 -22.68 -9.54
CA LEU A 230 -7.08 -21.55 -8.80
C LEU A 230 -7.15 -20.30 -9.68
N ILE A 231 -6.09 -19.97 -10.40
CA ILE A 231 -6.07 -18.82 -11.32
C ILE A 231 -7.15 -18.97 -12.40
N ASP A 232 -7.27 -20.15 -13.02
CA ASP A 232 -8.23 -20.38 -14.11
C ASP A 232 -9.68 -20.31 -13.61
N GLU A 233 -9.98 -20.88 -12.44
CA GLU A 233 -11.31 -20.83 -11.80
C GLU A 233 -11.67 -19.39 -11.39
N CYS A 234 -10.74 -18.66 -10.78
CA CYS A 234 -10.92 -17.23 -10.48
C CYS A 234 -11.17 -16.41 -11.75
N ARG A 235 -10.35 -16.61 -12.79
CA ARG A 235 -10.51 -15.90 -14.07
C ARG A 235 -11.88 -16.15 -14.70
N SER A 236 -12.39 -17.38 -14.63
CA SER A 236 -13.72 -17.72 -15.17
C SER A 236 -14.87 -16.97 -14.47
N ARG A 237 -14.63 -16.46 -13.26
CA ARG A 237 -15.55 -15.67 -12.44
C ARG A 237 -15.26 -14.16 -12.47
N GLY A 238 -14.31 -13.72 -13.31
CA GLY A 238 -13.87 -12.33 -13.33
C GLY A 238 -13.04 -11.90 -12.12
N ILE A 239 -12.44 -12.86 -11.41
CA ILE A 239 -11.60 -12.61 -10.23
C ILE A 239 -10.12 -12.66 -10.62
N GLY A 240 -9.40 -11.56 -10.41
CA GLY A 240 -7.94 -11.49 -10.56
C GLY A 240 -7.19 -12.02 -9.33
N ILE A 241 -5.99 -12.56 -9.52
CA ILE A 241 -5.09 -12.93 -8.41
C ILE A 241 -3.96 -11.92 -8.30
N ILE A 242 -3.78 -11.33 -7.12
CA ILE A 242 -2.67 -10.46 -6.77
C ILE A 242 -1.76 -11.22 -5.79
N LEU A 243 -0.46 -11.30 -6.10
CA LEU A 243 0.54 -11.94 -5.24
C LEU A 243 1.35 -10.92 -4.45
N ASP A 244 1.83 -11.32 -3.27
CA ASP A 244 2.78 -10.54 -2.48
C ASP A 244 4.23 -10.75 -2.97
N GLY A 245 4.90 -9.64 -3.31
CA GLY A 245 6.26 -9.58 -3.84
C GLY A 245 7.26 -9.18 -2.75
N VAL A 246 7.75 -10.18 -2.01
CA VAL A 246 8.74 -9.99 -0.94
C VAL A 246 10.15 -9.87 -1.51
N PHE A 247 10.48 -8.70 -2.07
CA PHE A 247 11.71 -8.47 -2.83
C PHE A 247 12.80 -7.69 -2.07
N ASN A 248 12.61 -7.43 -0.77
CA ASN A 248 13.61 -6.75 0.05
C ASN A 248 14.58 -7.71 0.77
N HIS A 249 14.11 -8.91 1.08
CA HIS A 249 14.85 -9.91 1.84
C HIS A 249 14.46 -11.33 1.39
N THR A 250 15.29 -12.30 1.75
CA THR A 250 15.00 -13.73 1.58
C THR A 250 14.97 -14.40 2.95
N GLY A 251 14.55 -15.66 3.03
CA GLY A 251 14.75 -16.46 4.23
C GLY A 251 16.21 -16.88 4.41
N TRP A 252 16.65 -16.99 5.67
CA TRP A 252 17.93 -17.62 6.00
C TRP A 252 18.00 -19.10 5.60
N ASP A 253 16.85 -19.76 5.48
CA ASP A 253 16.68 -21.13 5.00
C ASP A 253 16.09 -21.11 3.59
N SER A 254 16.88 -20.58 2.66
CA SER A 254 16.55 -20.45 1.25
C SER A 254 17.60 -21.10 0.35
N ILE A 255 17.25 -21.34 -0.91
CA ILE A 255 18.25 -21.76 -1.93
C ILE A 255 19.37 -20.71 -2.09
N TYR A 256 19.09 -19.45 -1.75
CA TYR A 256 19.97 -18.30 -1.94
C TYR A 256 20.95 -18.13 -0.78
N PHE A 257 20.45 -18.19 0.46
CA PHE A 257 21.28 -17.98 1.66
C PHE A 257 21.78 -19.31 2.25
N ASN A 258 20.92 -20.33 2.29
CA ASN A 258 21.18 -21.72 2.71
C ASN A 258 21.97 -21.88 4.02
N LYS A 259 21.60 -21.15 5.07
CA LYS A 259 22.29 -21.17 6.38
C LYS A 259 22.43 -22.58 6.96
N PHE A 260 21.41 -23.41 6.80
CA PHE A 260 21.34 -24.75 7.38
C PHE A 260 21.77 -25.88 6.44
N GLY A 261 22.20 -25.56 5.21
CA GLY A 261 22.62 -26.57 4.23
C GLY A 261 21.54 -27.55 3.79
N ARG A 262 20.27 -27.15 3.85
CA ARG A 262 19.11 -27.99 3.52
C ARG A 262 18.78 -28.02 2.03
N TYR A 263 19.34 -27.09 1.27
CA TYR A 263 19.21 -27.05 -0.19
C TYR A 263 20.46 -27.62 -0.85
N PRO A 264 20.32 -28.28 -2.01
CA PRO A 264 21.45 -28.90 -2.71
C PRO A 264 22.43 -27.88 -3.30
N SER A 265 21.99 -26.64 -3.54
CA SER A 265 22.81 -25.55 -4.06
C SER A 265 23.62 -24.86 -2.97
N LEU A 266 24.80 -24.36 -3.35
CA LEU A 266 25.67 -23.59 -2.45
C LEU A 266 25.08 -22.18 -2.21
N GLY A 267 24.65 -21.91 -0.98
CA GLY A 267 24.10 -20.61 -0.59
C GLY A 267 25.15 -19.61 -0.10
N ALA A 268 24.75 -18.34 -0.06
CA ALA A 268 25.61 -17.21 0.28
C ALA A 268 26.25 -17.31 1.66
N TYR A 269 25.56 -17.90 2.65
CA TYR A 269 26.10 -18.08 4.00
C TYR A 269 27.20 -19.15 4.07
N GLN A 270 27.18 -20.12 3.15
CA GLN A 270 28.06 -21.28 3.21
C GLN A 270 29.43 -21.02 2.58
N SER A 271 29.50 -20.15 1.57
CA SER A 271 30.76 -19.81 0.92
C SER A 271 30.69 -18.49 0.14
N PRO A 272 31.75 -17.66 0.15
CA PRO A 272 31.89 -16.53 -0.74
C PRO A 272 31.89 -16.87 -2.24
N SER A 273 32.11 -18.15 -2.59
CA SER A 273 32.00 -18.64 -3.97
C SER A 273 30.58 -18.95 -4.41
N SER A 274 29.57 -18.79 -3.54
CA SER A 274 28.17 -18.95 -3.93
C SER A 274 27.79 -17.94 -5.01
N PRO A 275 27.00 -18.35 -6.04
CA PRO A 275 26.50 -17.42 -7.05
C PRO A 275 25.59 -16.33 -6.47
N TYR A 276 25.09 -16.54 -5.25
CA TYR A 276 24.20 -15.61 -4.55
C TYR A 276 24.94 -14.73 -3.53
N HIS A 277 26.26 -14.93 -3.33
CA HIS A 277 27.00 -14.19 -2.30
C HIS A 277 26.88 -12.67 -2.49
N ASP A 278 26.95 -12.21 -3.75
CA ASP A 278 26.83 -10.79 -4.11
C ASP A 278 25.41 -10.23 -4.00
N TRP A 279 24.42 -11.02 -3.58
CA TRP A 279 23.09 -10.52 -3.26
C TRP A 279 23.04 -9.98 -1.84
N PHE A 280 23.93 -10.43 -0.95
CA PHE A 280 23.90 -10.08 0.47
C PHE A 280 25.09 -9.20 0.86
N SER A 281 25.00 -8.61 2.06
CA SER A 281 26.07 -7.83 2.67
C SER A 281 26.57 -8.53 3.93
N PHE A 282 27.84 -8.95 3.93
CA PHE A 282 28.51 -9.51 5.10
C PHE A 282 29.52 -8.50 5.66
N TYR A 283 29.39 -8.16 6.93
CA TYR A 283 30.38 -7.39 7.68
C TYR A 283 31.40 -8.29 8.39
N HIS A 284 30.98 -9.50 8.80
CA HIS A 284 31.88 -10.54 9.33
C HIS A 284 31.41 -11.91 8.84
N PHE A 285 32.02 -12.46 7.80
CA PHE A 285 31.57 -13.72 7.21
C PHE A 285 31.80 -14.93 8.16
N PRO A 286 30.82 -15.85 8.32
CA PRO A 286 29.46 -15.82 7.75
C PRO A 286 28.41 -15.19 8.67
N ASP A 287 28.70 -14.96 9.96
CA ASP A 287 27.69 -14.67 10.99
C ASP A 287 27.24 -13.21 11.13
N GLY A 288 28.03 -12.28 10.61
CA GLY A 288 27.73 -10.87 10.57
C GLY A 288 27.25 -10.44 9.18
N TYR A 289 25.93 -10.35 8.99
CA TYR A 289 25.29 -9.95 7.73
C TYR A 289 24.09 -9.02 7.92
N ALA A 290 23.80 -8.21 6.89
CA ALA A 290 22.66 -7.30 6.92
C ALA A 290 21.34 -8.09 6.96
N CYS A 291 20.45 -7.71 7.86
CA CYS A 291 19.13 -8.33 8.02
C CYS A 291 18.09 -7.27 8.34
N TRP A 292 16.85 -7.54 7.92
CA TRP A 292 15.76 -6.58 8.02
C TRP A 292 15.46 -6.31 9.50
N TRP A 293 15.62 -5.06 9.94
CA TRP A 293 15.47 -4.63 11.34
C TRP A 293 16.24 -5.46 12.37
N GLY A 294 17.37 -6.07 11.97
CA GLY A 294 18.17 -6.93 12.86
C GLY A 294 17.60 -8.35 13.07
N VAL A 295 16.51 -8.70 12.39
CA VAL A 295 15.89 -10.03 12.52
C VAL A 295 16.67 -11.04 11.66
N LYS A 296 17.46 -11.89 12.32
CA LYS A 296 18.46 -12.76 11.66
C LYS A 296 17.91 -13.78 10.68
N ASN A 297 16.62 -14.10 10.74
CA ASN A 297 15.96 -15.07 9.85
C ASN A 297 15.60 -14.51 8.48
N VAL A 298 15.67 -13.18 8.29
CA VAL A 298 15.41 -12.48 7.04
C VAL A 298 16.63 -11.66 6.59
N PRO A 299 17.69 -12.32 6.05
CA PRO A 299 18.83 -11.62 5.46
C PRO A 299 18.38 -10.69 4.34
N SER A 300 18.77 -9.41 4.45
CA SER A 300 18.41 -8.37 3.51
C SER A 300 19.24 -8.49 2.24
N VAL A 301 18.58 -8.31 1.11
CA VAL A 301 19.25 -8.24 -0.19
C VAL A 301 19.77 -6.81 -0.40
N LYS A 302 20.96 -6.69 -0.99
CA LYS A 302 21.50 -5.40 -1.41
C LYS A 302 20.59 -4.76 -2.45
N ARG A 303 20.16 -3.52 -2.17
CA ARG A 303 19.20 -2.74 -2.98
C ARG A 303 19.64 -2.53 -4.43
N ASP A 304 20.95 -2.60 -4.70
CA ASP A 304 21.60 -2.41 -5.99
C ASP A 304 22.16 -3.71 -6.60
N SER A 305 21.85 -4.87 -6.02
CA SER A 305 22.31 -6.16 -6.55
C SER A 305 21.67 -6.45 -7.91
N LYS A 306 22.41 -6.18 -8.98
CA LYS A 306 21.95 -6.43 -10.36
C LYS A 306 21.50 -7.88 -10.57
N GLY A 307 22.25 -8.85 -10.02
CA GLY A 307 21.91 -10.27 -10.12
C GLY A 307 20.54 -10.60 -9.51
N PHE A 308 20.23 -10.06 -8.34
CA PHE A 308 18.92 -10.26 -7.72
C PHE A 308 17.82 -9.50 -8.48
N GLN A 309 18.07 -8.25 -8.88
CA GLN A 309 17.09 -7.49 -9.64
C GLN A 309 16.78 -8.12 -11.01
N ASP A 310 17.78 -8.69 -11.68
CA ASP A 310 17.62 -9.47 -12.92
C ASP A 310 16.86 -10.77 -12.66
N PHE A 311 17.14 -11.44 -11.54
CA PHE A 311 16.42 -12.64 -11.13
C PHE A 311 14.92 -12.39 -10.86
N ILE A 312 14.57 -11.25 -10.26
CA ILE A 312 13.16 -10.89 -9.99
C ILE A 312 12.46 -10.33 -11.25
N ALA A 313 13.04 -9.29 -11.86
CA ALA A 313 12.38 -8.46 -12.87
C ALA A 313 12.93 -8.63 -14.30
N GLY A 314 13.99 -9.43 -14.48
CA GLY A 314 14.53 -9.77 -15.80
C GLY A 314 13.60 -10.67 -16.60
N ARG A 315 13.94 -10.89 -17.88
CA ARG A 315 13.18 -11.79 -18.75
C ARG A 315 13.30 -13.23 -18.25
N GLY A 316 12.18 -13.91 -18.07
CA GLY A 316 12.13 -15.24 -17.45
C GLY A 316 12.40 -15.25 -15.94
N GLY A 317 12.46 -14.07 -15.30
CA GLY A 317 12.57 -13.94 -13.85
C GLY A 317 11.28 -14.31 -13.12
N VAL A 318 11.28 -14.11 -11.80
CA VAL A 318 10.15 -14.45 -10.91
C VAL A 318 8.84 -13.83 -11.40
N ILE A 319 8.84 -12.54 -11.71
CA ILE A 319 7.64 -11.84 -12.19
C ILE A 319 7.14 -12.45 -13.50
N ASP A 320 8.04 -12.71 -14.45
CA ASP A 320 7.67 -13.27 -15.75
C ASP A 320 7.05 -14.66 -15.62
N LYS A 321 7.59 -15.53 -14.75
CA LYS A 321 7.03 -16.87 -14.52
C LYS A 321 5.57 -16.80 -14.08
N TRP A 322 5.30 -16.09 -12.99
CA TRP A 322 3.98 -16.09 -12.37
C TRP A 322 2.97 -15.29 -13.17
N ALA A 323 3.39 -14.18 -13.80
CA ALA A 323 2.54 -13.45 -14.73
C ALA A 323 2.17 -14.31 -15.95
N SER A 324 3.10 -15.11 -16.49
CA SER A 324 2.81 -16.06 -17.58
C SER A 324 1.82 -17.17 -17.16
N LEU A 325 1.77 -17.51 -15.87
CA LEU A 325 0.79 -18.44 -15.32
C LEU A 325 -0.60 -17.79 -15.17
N GLY A 326 -0.67 -16.46 -15.23
CA GLY A 326 -1.91 -15.69 -15.22
C GLY A 326 -2.17 -14.88 -13.96
N VAL A 327 -1.15 -14.63 -13.13
CA VAL A 327 -1.23 -13.67 -12.01
C VAL A 327 -1.53 -12.28 -12.57
N SER A 328 -2.52 -11.61 -11.99
CA SER A 328 -3.08 -10.33 -12.47
C SER A 328 -2.37 -9.11 -11.88
N GLY A 329 -1.57 -9.28 -10.83
CA GLY A 329 -0.81 -8.18 -10.26
C GLY A 329 0.07 -8.57 -9.07
N TRP A 330 0.79 -7.57 -8.58
CA TRP A 330 1.70 -7.71 -7.45
C TRP A 330 1.46 -6.62 -6.41
N ARG A 331 1.40 -7.00 -5.15
CA ARG A 331 1.56 -6.13 -3.98
C ARG A 331 3.03 -6.19 -3.58
N LEU A 332 3.72 -5.06 -3.51
CA LEU A 332 5.14 -5.00 -3.16
C LEU A 332 5.31 -4.77 -1.66
N ASP A 333 5.88 -5.77 -0.99
CA ASP A 333 6.21 -5.74 0.43
C ASP A 333 7.32 -4.72 0.73
N VAL A 334 7.09 -3.90 1.75
CA VAL A 334 8.01 -2.86 2.22
C VAL A 334 8.71 -2.13 1.06
N VAL A 335 7.93 -1.65 0.09
CA VAL A 335 8.44 -1.03 -1.15
C VAL A 335 9.40 0.14 -0.88
N ASP A 336 9.25 0.79 0.27
CA ASP A 336 10.12 1.86 0.76
C ASP A 336 11.59 1.45 0.90
N GLU A 337 11.87 0.17 1.10
CA GLU A 337 13.22 -0.41 1.21
C GLU A 337 13.85 -0.66 -0.16
N LEU A 338 13.04 -0.77 -1.22
CA LEU A 338 13.56 -0.98 -2.57
C LEU A 338 14.20 0.31 -3.13
N SER A 339 15.08 0.19 -4.11
CA SER A 339 15.57 1.37 -4.84
C SER A 339 14.55 1.79 -5.90
N SER A 340 14.46 3.10 -6.21
CA SER A 340 13.52 3.59 -7.23
C SER A 340 13.77 2.94 -8.59
N ASP A 341 15.03 2.70 -8.96
CA ASP A 341 15.37 1.95 -10.18
C ASP A 341 14.78 0.53 -10.15
N PHE A 342 14.90 -0.18 -9.03
CA PHE A 342 14.34 -1.53 -8.93
C PHE A 342 12.82 -1.54 -9.01
N VAL A 343 12.12 -0.57 -8.38
CA VAL A 343 10.66 -0.45 -8.50
C VAL A 343 10.24 -0.17 -9.95
N LYS A 344 10.96 0.71 -10.66
CA LYS A 344 10.75 0.96 -12.11
C LYS A 344 10.95 -0.32 -12.93
N ARG A 345 11.99 -1.10 -12.62
CA ARG A 345 12.25 -2.39 -13.26
C ARG A 345 11.15 -3.42 -12.99
N ILE A 346 10.65 -3.49 -11.76
CA ILE A 346 9.51 -4.34 -11.37
C ILE A 346 8.28 -3.94 -12.17
N ARG A 347 7.94 -2.64 -12.23
CA ARG A 347 6.83 -2.14 -13.06
C ARG A 347 6.98 -2.58 -14.50
N CYS A 348 8.15 -2.33 -15.11
CA CYS A 348 8.42 -2.76 -16.48
C CYS A 348 8.21 -4.27 -16.64
N ALA A 349 8.66 -5.08 -15.67
CA ALA A 349 8.48 -6.53 -15.71
C ALA A 349 7.01 -6.96 -15.66
N VAL A 350 6.22 -6.34 -14.78
CA VAL A 350 4.78 -6.61 -14.67
C VAL A 350 4.05 -6.17 -15.94
N LYS A 351 4.30 -4.95 -16.42
CA LYS A 351 3.64 -4.38 -17.60
C LYS A 351 4.02 -5.06 -18.92
N ARG A 352 5.13 -5.82 -18.98
CA ARG A 352 5.44 -6.69 -20.13
C ARG A 352 4.34 -7.71 -20.42
N HIS A 353 3.53 -8.07 -19.43
CA HIS A 353 2.41 -9.01 -19.57
C HIS A 353 1.07 -8.31 -19.84
N GLY A 354 1.09 -6.98 -20.04
CA GLY A 354 -0.06 -6.17 -20.41
C GLY A 354 -0.27 -4.99 -19.46
N GLU A 355 -0.81 -3.89 -19.99
CA GLU A 355 -1.06 -2.66 -19.22
C GLU A 355 -2.05 -2.85 -18.07
N GLU A 356 -2.92 -3.86 -18.18
CA GLU A 356 -3.87 -4.30 -17.15
C GLU A 356 -3.21 -5.05 -15.99
N SER A 357 -1.92 -5.38 -16.05
CA SER A 357 -1.22 -6.05 -14.93
C SER A 357 -0.92 -5.06 -13.82
N LEU A 358 -1.42 -5.31 -12.61
CA LEU A 358 -1.44 -4.35 -11.50
C LEU A 358 -0.15 -4.34 -10.67
N VAL A 359 0.28 -3.15 -10.23
CA VAL A 359 1.37 -2.99 -9.24
C VAL A 359 0.92 -2.08 -8.09
N ILE A 360 0.77 -2.64 -6.89
CA ILE A 360 0.43 -1.92 -5.66
C ILE A 360 1.62 -1.94 -4.69
N GLY A 361 1.95 -0.81 -4.07
CA GLY A 361 2.99 -0.77 -3.02
C GLY A 361 2.43 -0.71 -1.60
N GLU A 362 3.14 -1.32 -0.66
CA GLU A 362 2.91 -1.08 0.76
C GLU A 362 3.54 0.26 1.20
N VAL A 363 2.73 1.31 1.31
CA VAL A 363 3.16 2.62 1.79
C VAL A 363 2.21 3.08 2.89
N TRP A 364 2.73 3.39 4.08
CA TRP A 364 1.91 3.67 5.27
C TRP A 364 1.47 5.14 5.36
N GLU A 365 2.17 6.03 4.67
CA GLU A 365 1.95 7.47 4.64
C GLU A 365 1.50 7.94 3.23
N ASP A 366 1.54 9.25 3.01
CA ASP A 366 1.27 9.83 1.69
C ASP A 366 2.35 9.42 0.68
N ALA A 367 1.95 8.63 -0.31
CA ALA A 367 2.82 8.07 -1.34
C ALA A 367 3.28 9.10 -2.37
N SER A 368 2.58 10.22 -2.56
CA SER A 368 2.99 11.26 -3.51
C SER A 368 4.18 12.08 -2.98
N THR A 369 4.41 12.05 -1.66
CA THR A 369 5.47 12.81 -1.01
C THR A 369 6.42 11.97 -0.17
N LYS A 370 6.32 10.64 -0.25
CA LYS A 370 7.17 9.73 0.52
C LYS A 370 8.66 10.00 0.26
N VAL A 371 9.42 10.12 1.35
CA VAL A 371 10.89 10.10 1.32
C VAL A 371 11.35 8.85 2.05
N SER A 372 12.22 8.08 1.41
CA SER A 372 12.84 6.89 2.01
C SER A 372 14.32 6.86 1.64
N TYR A 373 15.19 6.54 2.61
CA TYR A 373 16.64 6.53 2.42
C TYR A 373 17.21 7.82 1.79
N GLY A 374 16.65 8.98 2.15
CA GLY A 374 17.08 10.29 1.64
C GLY A 374 16.61 10.62 0.21
N GLU A 375 15.80 9.75 -0.41
CA GLU A 375 15.32 9.89 -1.77
C GLU A 375 13.81 10.16 -1.79
N ARG A 376 13.36 11.15 -2.57
CA ARG A 376 11.93 11.37 -2.86
C ARG A 376 11.46 10.27 -3.81
N ARG A 377 10.43 9.54 -3.42
CA ARG A 377 9.83 8.49 -4.25
C ARG A 377 8.94 9.10 -5.33
N GLU A 378 8.89 8.43 -6.48
CA GLU A 378 8.11 8.84 -7.65
C GLU A 378 6.92 7.90 -7.87
N TYR A 379 6.44 7.27 -6.79
CA TYR A 379 5.51 6.13 -6.81
C TYR A 379 4.32 6.35 -7.74
N LEU A 380 3.71 7.54 -7.68
CA LEU A 380 2.49 7.87 -8.40
C LEU A 380 2.72 8.82 -9.59
N LEU A 381 3.96 8.94 -10.08
CA LEU A 381 4.27 9.79 -11.24
C LEU A 381 4.19 9.06 -12.59
N GLY A 382 3.90 7.75 -12.57
CA GLY A 382 3.58 6.93 -13.75
C GLY A 382 4.59 5.86 -14.13
N LYS A 383 5.78 5.85 -13.52
CA LYS A 383 6.87 4.91 -13.81
C LYS A 383 7.10 3.84 -12.74
N GLU A 384 6.38 3.90 -11.62
CA GLU A 384 6.54 3.00 -10.49
C GLU A 384 5.22 2.25 -10.18
N LEU A 385 4.37 2.77 -9.30
CA LEU A 385 3.19 2.06 -8.81
C LEU A 385 1.92 2.47 -9.56
N ASP A 386 0.94 1.57 -9.61
CA ASP A 386 -0.44 1.89 -10.03
C ASP A 386 -1.28 2.39 -8.85
N GLY A 387 -0.94 1.99 -7.62
CA GLY A 387 -1.61 2.42 -6.40
C GLY A 387 -0.86 1.96 -5.16
N VAL A 388 -1.42 2.23 -3.98
CA VAL A 388 -0.82 1.85 -2.69
C VAL A 388 -1.86 1.29 -1.71
N MET A 389 -1.37 0.65 -0.66
CA MET A 389 -2.17 0.36 0.54
C MET A 389 -2.52 1.66 1.25
N ASN A 390 -3.79 2.09 1.22
CA ASN A 390 -4.18 3.42 1.67
C ASN A 390 -4.39 3.48 3.21
N TYR A 391 -3.29 3.30 3.95
CA TYR A 391 -3.23 3.46 5.40
C TYR A 391 -3.61 4.87 5.90
N PRO A 392 -3.39 5.97 5.15
CA PRO A 392 -3.96 7.27 5.49
C PRO A 392 -5.49 7.24 5.61
N PHE A 393 -6.20 6.62 4.64
CA PHE A 393 -7.65 6.43 4.73
C PHE A 393 -8.03 5.55 5.92
N ARG A 394 -7.36 4.40 6.11
CA ARG A 394 -7.58 3.53 7.28
C ARG A 394 -7.56 4.32 8.58
N THR A 395 -6.50 5.09 8.79
CA THR A 395 -6.27 5.87 10.01
C THR A 395 -7.39 6.90 10.22
N ALA A 396 -7.78 7.61 9.16
CA ALA A 396 -8.86 8.61 9.21
C ALA A 396 -10.22 7.96 9.53
N ILE A 397 -10.58 6.86 8.87
CA ILE A 397 -11.84 6.12 9.08
C ILE A 397 -11.93 5.66 10.54
N LEU A 398 -10.89 5.00 11.05
CA LEU A 398 -10.89 4.45 12.40
C LEU A 398 -10.97 5.56 13.46
N ALA A 399 -10.25 6.67 13.26
CA ALA A 399 -10.31 7.81 14.18
C ALA A 399 -11.73 8.42 14.23
N PHE A 400 -12.34 8.65 13.08
CA PHE A 400 -13.70 9.21 12.97
C PHE A 400 -14.75 8.32 13.63
N VAL A 401 -14.77 7.03 13.29
CA VAL A 401 -15.75 6.07 13.83
C VAL A 401 -15.59 5.83 15.34
N LYS A 402 -14.38 6.05 15.89
CA LYS A 402 -14.14 6.02 17.34
C LYS A 402 -14.63 7.28 18.06
N GLY A 403 -15.05 8.33 17.33
CA GLY A 403 -15.61 9.57 17.86
C GLY A 403 -14.73 10.81 17.61
N GLY A 404 -13.76 10.73 16.69
CA GLY A 404 -12.94 11.87 16.29
C GLY A 404 -13.73 12.92 15.50
N PRO A 405 -13.20 14.16 15.36
CA PRO A 405 -13.85 15.24 14.62
C PRO A 405 -14.07 14.89 13.14
N ALA A 406 -15.19 15.33 12.58
CA ALA A 406 -15.51 15.11 11.17
C ALA A 406 -14.58 15.93 10.26
N GLU A 407 -14.13 17.09 10.73
CA GLU A 407 -13.25 18.01 10.03
C GLU A 407 -11.88 17.36 9.76
N ASP A 408 -11.34 16.63 10.74
CA ASP A 408 -10.06 15.92 10.61
C ASP A 408 -10.15 14.78 9.57
N PHE A 409 -11.28 14.04 9.59
CA PHE A 409 -11.57 13.01 8.59
C PHE A 409 -11.66 13.60 7.18
N CYS A 410 -12.46 14.64 7.01
CA CYS A 410 -12.63 15.33 5.73
C CYS A 410 -11.33 15.95 5.23
N ALA A 411 -10.52 16.54 6.12
CA ALA A 411 -9.24 17.12 5.76
C ALA A 411 -8.29 16.04 5.22
N LYS A 412 -8.14 14.91 5.93
CA LYS A 412 -7.25 13.81 5.54
C LYS A 412 -7.71 13.12 4.25
N VAL A 413 -9.01 12.86 4.10
CA VAL A 413 -9.55 12.24 2.88
C VAL A 413 -9.30 13.13 1.68
N ASN A 414 -9.66 14.41 1.77
CA ASN A 414 -9.48 15.34 0.66
C ASN A 414 -8.01 15.57 0.31
N GLU A 415 -7.10 15.59 1.29
CA GLU A 415 -5.66 15.72 1.05
C GLU A 415 -5.15 14.61 0.12
N ILE A 416 -5.50 13.35 0.38
CA ILE A 416 -5.09 12.22 -0.49
C ILE A 416 -5.75 12.31 -1.86
N ILE A 417 -7.03 12.67 -1.92
CA ILE A 417 -7.76 12.82 -3.19
C ILE A 417 -7.12 13.93 -4.05
N GLU A 418 -6.68 15.03 -3.45
CA GLU A 418 -5.99 16.12 -4.16
C GLU A 418 -4.58 15.72 -4.59
N ASN A 419 -3.86 14.97 -3.75
CA ASN A 419 -2.46 14.65 -3.95
C ASN A 419 -2.25 13.53 -4.99
N TYR A 420 -3.18 12.59 -5.12
CA TYR A 420 -2.98 11.41 -5.98
C TYR A 420 -3.58 11.64 -7.37
N PRO A 421 -2.92 11.19 -8.45
CA PRO A 421 -3.56 11.08 -9.76
C PRO A 421 -4.82 10.24 -9.66
N LYS A 422 -5.91 10.70 -10.30
CA LYS A 422 -7.20 10.02 -10.24
C LYS A 422 -7.09 8.55 -10.61
N GLN A 423 -6.39 8.22 -11.69
CA GLN A 423 -6.23 6.83 -12.11
C GLN A 423 -5.49 5.97 -11.07
N SER A 424 -4.56 6.53 -10.28
CA SER A 424 -3.89 5.80 -9.21
C SER A 424 -4.74 5.67 -7.96
N LEU A 425 -5.43 6.75 -7.58
CA LEU A 425 -6.37 6.78 -6.47
C LEU A 425 -7.43 5.69 -6.63
N ASP A 426 -8.00 5.55 -7.84
CA ASP A 426 -9.04 4.57 -8.16
C ASP A 426 -8.54 3.11 -8.09
N CYS A 427 -7.21 2.87 -8.04
CA CYS A 427 -6.59 1.55 -7.86
C CYS A 427 -6.06 1.30 -6.44
N CYS A 428 -6.03 2.31 -5.56
CA CYS A 428 -5.49 2.13 -4.20
C CYS A 428 -6.31 1.13 -3.39
N MET A 429 -5.65 0.36 -2.51
CA MET A 429 -6.34 -0.53 -1.58
C MET A 429 -6.91 0.28 -0.41
N THR A 430 -8.21 0.53 -0.41
CA THR A 430 -8.93 1.22 0.67
C THR A 430 -9.27 0.20 1.75
N LEU A 431 -8.48 0.17 2.82
CA LEU A 431 -8.47 -0.90 3.83
C LEU A 431 -8.86 -0.41 5.23
N ILE A 432 -9.39 -1.31 6.07
CA ILE A 432 -9.66 -1.06 7.50
C ILE A 432 -8.74 -1.90 8.39
N GLY A 433 -8.41 -3.12 7.96
CA GLY A 433 -7.51 -4.04 8.64
C GLY A 433 -6.66 -4.82 7.65
N THR A 434 -5.53 -5.32 8.13
CA THR A 434 -4.61 -6.23 7.42
C THR A 434 -3.96 -7.20 8.41
N HIS A 435 -3.16 -8.12 7.88
CA HIS A 435 -2.31 -9.00 8.65
C HIS A 435 -1.17 -8.34 9.46
N ASP A 436 -0.95 -7.02 9.33
CA ASP A 436 0.05 -6.25 10.10
C ASP A 436 -0.58 -5.29 11.11
N THR A 437 -1.91 -5.29 11.19
CA THR A 437 -2.66 -4.45 12.11
C THR A 437 -3.49 -5.28 13.07
N VAL A 438 -3.82 -4.73 14.23
CA VAL A 438 -4.88 -5.29 15.10
C VAL A 438 -6.17 -5.47 14.27
N ARG A 439 -6.92 -6.55 14.51
CA ARG A 439 -8.20 -6.78 13.82
C ARG A 439 -9.12 -5.58 13.99
N ALA A 440 -9.79 -5.20 12.90
CA ALA A 440 -10.58 -3.97 12.85
C ALA A 440 -11.61 -3.90 13.97
N VAL A 441 -12.33 -5.00 14.25
CA VAL A 441 -13.30 -5.05 15.37
C VAL A 441 -12.63 -4.81 16.72
N THR A 442 -11.46 -5.41 16.97
CA THR A 442 -10.74 -5.27 18.23
C THR A 442 -10.23 -3.86 18.43
N GLU A 443 -9.69 -3.22 17.38
CA GLU A 443 -9.25 -1.83 17.45
C GLU A 443 -10.42 -0.85 17.64
N LEU A 444 -11.54 -1.08 16.93
CA LEU A 444 -12.73 -0.22 17.00
C LEU A 444 -13.47 -0.29 18.33
N ALA A 445 -13.22 -1.32 19.15
CA ALA A 445 -13.70 -1.35 20.52
C ALA A 445 -13.15 -0.16 21.34
N GLY A 446 -11.94 0.31 21.02
CA GLY A 446 -11.30 1.43 21.73
C GLY A 446 -10.97 1.10 23.18
N VAL A 447 -10.67 -0.16 23.46
CA VAL A 447 -10.31 -0.65 24.80
C VAL A 447 -8.79 -0.85 24.89
N PRO A 448 -8.16 -0.57 26.05
CA PRO A 448 -6.76 -0.88 26.24
C PRO A 448 -6.50 -2.38 26.08
N LEU A 449 -5.49 -2.72 25.27
CA LEU A 449 -5.04 -4.11 25.15
C LEU A 449 -4.18 -4.48 26.37
N PRO A 450 -4.19 -5.76 26.80
CA PRO A 450 -3.28 -6.25 27.84
C PRO A 450 -1.81 -5.95 27.55
N HIS A 451 -0.94 -6.07 28.56
CA HIS A 451 0.46 -5.70 28.40
C HIS A 451 1.29 -6.80 27.75
N THR A 452 0.99 -8.07 28.06
CA THR A 452 1.80 -9.20 27.56
C THR A 452 1.18 -9.85 26.32
N LYS A 453 2.02 -10.38 25.42
CA LYS A 453 1.55 -11.16 24.26
C LYS A 453 0.68 -12.36 24.66
N LYS A 454 0.99 -13.01 25.79
CA LYS A 454 0.22 -14.14 26.32
C LYS A 454 -1.21 -13.72 26.69
N GLU A 455 -1.37 -12.64 27.43
CA GLU A 455 -2.70 -12.11 27.77
C GLU A 455 -3.45 -11.63 26.53
N ARG A 456 -2.76 -11.02 25.56
CA ARG A 456 -3.35 -10.58 24.29
C ARG A 456 -3.84 -11.73 23.42
N ARG A 457 -3.20 -12.90 23.47
CA ARG A 457 -3.66 -14.14 22.82
C ARG A 457 -5.02 -14.57 23.36
N ASP A 458 -5.16 -14.54 24.68
CA ASP A 458 -6.36 -15.01 25.37
C ASP A 458 -7.44 -13.91 25.47
N PHE A 459 -7.10 -12.67 25.12
CA PHE A 459 -7.99 -11.53 25.15
C PHE A 459 -9.21 -11.71 24.24
N ARG A 460 -10.39 -11.39 24.78
CA ARG A 460 -11.67 -11.29 24.07
C ARG A 460 -12.40 -10.07 24.59
N LEU A 461 -13.13 -9.39 23.70
CA LEU A 461 -13.95 -8.25 24.07
C LEU A 461 -15.13 -8.71 24.95
N ALA A 462 -15.49 -7.91 25.95
CA ALA A 462 -16.74 -8.15 26.68
C ALA A 462 -17.94 -8.03 25.71
N PRO A 463 -19.06 -8.75 25.93
CA PRO A 463 -20.18 -8.77 24.98
C PRO A 463 -20.70 -7.39 24.55
N GLU A 464 -20.76 -6.44 25.48
CA GLU A 464 -21.17 -5.05 25.19
C GLU A 464 -20.14 -4.29 24.35
N GLN A 465 -18.85 -4.48 24.64
CA GLN A 465 -17.75 -3.88 23.89
C GLN A 465 -17.72 -4.45 22.46
N TYR A 466 -17.89 -5.76 22.32
CA TYR A 466 -17.97 -6.45 21.03
C TYR A 466 -19.16 -5.95 20.21
N ALA A 467 -20.36 -5.86 20.81
CA ALA A 467 -21.55 -5.36 20.12
C ALA A 467 -21.38 -3.91 19.64
N LYS A 468 -20.76 -3.05 20.46
CA LYS A 468 -20.42 -1.67 20.08
C LYS A 468 -19.39 -1.63 18.96
N ALA A 469 -18.33 -2.42 19.07
CA ALA A 469 -17.27 -2.53 18.08
C ALA A 469 -17.78 -3.01 16.73
N LYS A 470 -18.69 -4.00 16.71
CA LYS A 470 -19.33 -4.49 15.50
C LYS A 470 -20.15 -3.41 14.78
N LYS A 471 -20.92 -2.60 15.53
CA LYS A 471 -21.63 -1.45 14.94
C LYS A 471 -20.66 -0.44 14.32
N ARG A 472 -19.57 -0.15 15.02
CA ARG A 472 -18.49 0.71 14.50
C ARG A 472 -17.85 0.12 13.25
N LEU A 473 -17.58 -1.18 13.23
CA LEU A 473 -17.03 -1.87 12.05
C LEU A 473 -17.95 -1.74 10.85
N MET A 474 -19.26 -1.90 11.03
CA MET A 474 -20.24 -1.68 9.95
C MET A 474 -20.22 -0.23 9.45
N THR A 475 -20.10 0.77 10.33
CA THR A 475 -19.95 2.18 9.92
C THR A 475 -18.64 2.41 9.17
N ALA A 476 -17.53 1.85 9.65
CA ALA A 476 -16.23 1.95 9.01
C ALA A 476 -16.24 1.30 7.63
N ALA A 477 -16.84 0.11 7.52
CA ALA A 477 -17.06 -0.59 6.25
C ALA A 477 -17.89 0.27 5.29
N ALA A 478 -19.03 0.82 5.73
CA ALA A 478 -19.82 1.71 4.88
C ALA A 478 -18.95 2.84 4.31
N ILE A 479 -18.17 3.55 5.14
CA ILE A 479 -17.26 4.59 4.66
C ILE A 479 -16.23 4.03 3.67
N GLN A 480 -15.60 2.89 3.98
CA GLN A 480 -14.63 2.22 3.11
C GLN A 480 -15.17 1.96 1.69
N TYR A 481 -16.42 1.52 1.56
CA TYR A 481 -17.06 1.24 0.27
C TYR A 481 -17.51 2.49 -0.52
N PHE A 482 -17.61 3.65 0.13
CA PHE A 482 -18.00 4.92 -0.52
C PHE A 482 -16.83 5.87 -0.78
N LEU A 483 -15.64 5.58 -0.25
CA LEU A 483 -14.43 6.34 -0.55
C LEU A 483 -13.79 5.89 -1.86
N PRO A 484 -13.01 6.76 -2.54
CA PRO A 484 -12.24 6.38 -3.72
C PRO A 484 -11.26 5.23 -3.47
N GLY A 485 -10.90 4.54 -4.55
CA GLY A 485 -10.08 3.33 -4.52
C GLY A 485 -10.91 2.06 -4.46
N VAL A 486 -10.23 0.95 -4.23
CA VAL A 486 -10.81 -0.39 -4.25
C VAL A 486 -10.88 -0.88 -2.81
N PRO A 487 -12.08 -1.09 -2.25
CA PRO A 487 -12.23 -1.67 -0.92
C PRO A 487 -11.43 -2.96 -0.81
N SER A 488 -10.61 -3.06 0.23
CA SER A 488 -9.79 -4.23 0.54
C SER A 488 -10.25 -4.83 1.87
N LEU A 489 -10.95 -5.96 1.79
CA LEU A 489 -11.50 -6.70 2.92
C LEU A 489 -10.50 -7.77 3.38
N TYR A 490 -10.02 -7.68 4.61
CA TYR A 490 -9.16 -8.71 5.21
C TYR A 490 -10.02 -9.86 5.75
N TYR A 491 -9.72 -11.10 5.36
CA TYR A 491 -10.59 -12.25 5.63
C TYR A 491 -11.02 -12.35 7.10
N GLY A 492 -12.31 -12.49 7.37
CA GLY A 492 -12.84 -12.56 8.74
C GLY A 492 -13.28 -11.20 9.30
N ASP A 493 -12.88 -10.07 8.71
CA ASP A 493 -13.40 -8.78 9.16
C ASP A 493 -14.90 -8.66 8.85
N GLU A 494 -15.40 -9.29 7.79
CA GLU A 494 -16.84 -9.33 7.46
C GLU A 494 -17.68 -10.14 8.46
N THR A 495 -17.06 -11.07 9.17
CA THR A 495 -17.68 -11.81 10.29
C THR A 495 -17.33 -11.20 11.65
N ALA A 496 -16.58 -10.10 11.67
CA ALA A 496 -16.08 -9.42 12.86
C ALA A 496 -15.21 -10.33 13.74
N LEU A 497 -14.25 -11.04 13.12
CA LEU A 497 -13.25 -11.86 13.77
C LEU A 497 -12.33 -11.01 14.67
N GLU A 498 -12.21 -11.39 15.93
CA GLU A 498 -11.37 -10.71 16.92
C GLU A 498 -9.91 -11.13 16.85
N GLY A 499 -9.00 -10.20 17.14
CA GLY A 499 -7.57 -10.46 17.25
C GLY A 499 -6.76 -9.20 17.57
N CYS A 500 -5.77 -9.34 18.45
CA CYS A 500 -4.77 -8.29 18.72
C CYS A 500 -3.78 -8.18 17.54
N GLU A 501 -2.58 -7.65 17.76
CA GLU A 501 -1.51 -7.58 16.75
C GLU A 501 -0.97 -8.94 16.31
N ASP A 502 0.02 -8.98 15.41
CA ASP A 502 0.69 -10.20 14.98
C ASP A 502 1.26 -11.03 16.16
N PRO A 503 0.97 -12.35 16.23
CA PRO A 503 0.17 -13.18 15.30
C PRO A 503 -1.33 -13.33 15.57
N MET A 504 -1.88 -12.66 16.59
CA MET A 504 -3.30 -12.78 16.96
C MET A 504 -4.27 -12.26 15.89
N ASN A 505 -3.83 -11.35 15.03
CA ASN A 505 -4.61 -10.89 13.87
C ASN A 505 -4.69 -11.92 12.73
N ARG A 506 -3.98 -13.05 12.81
CA ARG A 506 -3.92 -14.11 11.79
C ARG A 506 -4.61 -15.39 12.25
N ARG A 507 -5.64 -15.30 13.09
CA ARG A 507 -6.42 -16.48 13.53
C ARG A 507 -7.11 -17.18 12.35
N PRO A 508 -7.26 -18.51 12.40
CA PRO A 508 -8.07 -19.25 11.44
C PRO A 508 -9.48 -18.65 11.28
N TYR A 509 -9.98 -18.64 10.03
CA TYR A 509 -11.33 -18.15 9.68
C TYR A 509 -12.44 -19.05 10.22
#